data_AF-A0A248L9R0-F1
#
_entry.id   AF-A0A248L9R0-F1
#
_cell.length_a   1.000
_cell.length_b   1.000
_cell.length_c   1.000
_cell.angle_alpha   90.00
_cell.angle_beta   90.00
_cell.angle_gamma   90.00
#
_symmetry.space_group_name_H-M   'P 1'
#
loop_
_entity.id
_entity.type
_entity.pdbx_description
1 polymer ?
#
loop_
_entity_poly.entity_id
_entity_poly.type
_entity_poly.pdbx_seq_one_letter_code
_entity_poly.pdbx_strand_id
1 'polypeptide(L)'
;MWQKSLAFVTALFLALSIGQSVFAAIDTSAMEKALDEELKSSHYDYKKGSVEIEDPKTFTGEKGEEIIGGIAVIETVRDGIFITIKREIHFYNTESKEMLTNADAAKVDGVKEYIDKNSNNLQQKVVYWLPMLLMILLIAVPAIVLYVVVPRLYSTSEYMNPIYERNDNPR
;
A
#
# COMPACT_ATOMS: atom_id res chain seq x y z
N MET A 1 27.55 21.47 -22.31
CA MET A 1 27.10 20.09 -21.98
C MET A 1 25.71 20.03 -21.33
N TRP A 2 25.22 21.08 -20.68
CA TRP A 2 23.97 21.04 -19.90
C TRP A 2 22.67 20.99 -20.73
N GLN A 3 22.61 21.68 -21.87
CA GLN A 3 21.42 21.69 -22.74
C GLN A 3 21.13 20.31 -23.37
N LYS A 4 22.16 19.52 -23.68
CA LYS A 4 22.00 18.17 -24.23
C LYS A 4 21.45 17.18 -23.18
N SER A 5 21.82 17.35 -21.91
CA SER A 5 21.24 16.59 -20.80
C SER A 5 19.78 16.98 -20.53
N LEU A 6 19.44 18.26 -20.59
CA LEU A 6 18.08 18.72 -20.36
C LEU A 6 17.11 18.18 -21.42
N ALA A 7 17.52 18.23 -22.70
CA ALA A 7 16.75 17.69 -23.81
C ALA A 7 16.51 16.19 -23.70
N PHE A 8 17.51 15.43 -23.24
CA PHE A 8 17.39 13.99 -22.99
C PHE A 8 16.40 13.68 -21.86
N VAL A 9 16.44 14.43 -20.76
CA VAL A 9 15.49 14.28 -19.64
C VAL A 9 14.07 14.61 -20.07
N THR A 10 13.85 15.69 -20.82
CA THR A 10 12.52 16.02 -21.34
C THR A 10 11.99 15.00 -22.35
N ALA A 11 12.86 14.45 -23.21
CA ALA A 11 12.45 13.40 -24.15
C ALA A 11 12.11 12.09 -23.44
N LEU A 12 12.82 11.75 -22.36
CA LEU A 12 12.51 10.60 -21.51
C LEU A 12 11.15 10.76 -20.81
N PHE A 13 10.85 11.95 -20.27
CA PHE A 13 9.55 12.25 -19.68
C PHE A 13 8.40 12.20 -20.69
N LEU A 14 8.63 12.69 -21.92
CA LEU A 14 7.66 12.62 -23.01
C LEU A 14 7.43 11.17 -23.47
N ALA A 15 8.48 10.37 -23.61
CA ALA A 15 8.37 8.95 -23.94
C ALA A 15 7.64 8.15 -22.84
N LEU A 16 7.84 8.50 -21.56
CA LEU A 16 7.09 7.92 -20.44
C LEU A 16 5.61 8.34 -20.43
N SER A 17 5.27 9.53 -20.94
CA SER A 17 3.87 9.99 -21.02
C SER A 17 3.04 9.34 -22.12
N ILE A 18 3.67 8.77 -23.16
CA ILE A 18 2.97 8.17 -24.31
C ILE A 18 2.66 6.67 -24.06
N GLY A 19 3.19 6.09 -22.98
CA GLY A 19 3.06 4.66 -22.67
C GLY A 19 1.76 4.23 -21.97
N GLN A 20 0.83 5.13 -21.65
CA GLN A 20 -0.46 4.74 -21.07
C GLN A 20 -1.40 4.28 -22.18
N SER A 21 -1.22 3.04 -22.62
CA SER A 21 -2.24 2.29 -23.35
C SER A 21 -3.55 2.37 -22.58
N VAL A 22 -4.52 3.09 -23.12
CA VAL A 22 -5.91 3.08 -22.67
C VAL A 22 -6.46 1.69 -23.01
N PHE A 23 -6.26 0.75 -22.09
CA PHE A 23 -7.11 -0.43 -22.05
C PHE A 23 -8.54 0.08 -21.84
N ALA A 24 -9.50 -0.50 -22.55
CA ALA A 24 -10.91 -0.24 -22.27
C ALA A 24 -11.12 -0.52 -20.77
N ALA A 25 -11.34 0.55 -20.00
CA ALA A 25 -11.58 0.43 -18.58
C ALA A 25 -12.94 -0.26 -18.44
N ILE A 26 -12.92 -1.52 -18.04
CA ILE A 26 -14.13 -2.21 -17.60
C ILE A 26 -14.62 -1.44 -16.37
N ASP A 27 -15.89 -1.04 -16.38
CA ASP A 27 -16.49 -0.30 -15.27
C ASP A 27 -16.68 -1.23 -14.07
N THR A 28 -15.70 -1.21 -13.16
CA THR A 28 -15.70 -1.99 -11.91
C THR A 28 -16.37 -1.26 -10.76
N SER A 29 -16.88 -0.03 -10.96
CA SER A 29 -17.35 0.82 -9.87
C SER A 29 -18.55 0.23 -9.10
N ALA A 30 -19.42 -0.51 -9.79
CA ALA A 30 -20.55 -1.20 -9.17
C ALA A 30 -20.08 -2.40 -8.33
N MET A 31 -19.08 -3.14 -8.82
CA MET A 31 -18.47 -4.26 -8.12
C MET A 31 -17.70 -3.78 -6.88
N GLU A 32 -16.92 -2.70 -6.99
CA GLU A 32 -16.20 -2.09 -5.87
C GLU A 32 -17.15 -1.66 -4.74
N LYS A 33 -18.28 -1.03 -5.08
CA LYS A 33 -19.28 -0.60 -4.09
C LYS A 33 -19.96 -1.78 -3.40
N ALA A 34 -20.37 -2.78 -4.16
CA ALA A 34 -21.00 -3.98 -3.58
C ALA A 34 -20.02 -4.71 -2.64
N LEU A 35 -18.74 -4.78 -3.01
CA LEU A 35 -17.71 -5.38 -2.17
C LEU A 35 -17.43 -4.54 -0.91
N ASP A 36 -17.35 -3.21 -1.03
CA ASP A 36 -17.14 -2.30 0.11
C ASP A 36 -18.29 -2.40 1.13
N GLU A 37 -19.55 -2.49 0.67
CA GLU A 37 -20.70 -2.68 1.54
C GLU A 37 -20.68 -4.03 2.26
N GLU A 38 -20.37 -5.12 1.54
CA GLU A 38 -20.28 -6.46 2.11
C GLU A 38 -19.15 -6.56 3.14
N LEU A 39 -17.93 -6.13 2.77
CA LEU A 39 -16.73 -6.20 3.63
C LEU A 39 -16.85 -5.32 4.87
N LYS A 40 -17.48 -4.14 4.76
CA LYS A 40 -17.73 -3.27 5.91
C LYS A 40 -18.70 -3.90 6.92
N SER A 41 -19.62 -4.74 6.45
CA SER A 41 -20.58 -5.43 7.32
C SER A 41 -19.99 -6.67 7.98
N SER A 42 -19.06 -7.36 7.30
CA SER A 42 -18.51 -8.66 7.73
C SER A 42 -17.17 -8.56 8.47
N HIS A 43 -16.36 -7.54 8.20
CA HIS A 43 -15.00 -7.41 8.74
C HIS A 43 -14.79 -6.08 9.49
N TYR A 44 -14.50 -6.18 10.79
CA TYR A 44 -14.28 -5.01 11.66
C TYR A 44 -12.96 -4.26 11.35
N ASP A 45 -11.99 -5.00 10.81
CA ASP A 45 -10.62 -4.59 10.50
C ASP A 45 -10.45 -4.13 9.04
N TYR A 46 -11.53 -4.09 8.27
CA TYR A 46 -11.53 -3.60 6.91
C TYR A 46 -11.39 -2.08 6.84
N LYS A 47 -10.51 -1.60 5.96
CA LYS A 47 -10.34 -0.17 5.67
C LYS A 47 -11.36 0.24 4.61
N LYS A 48 -12.40 0.96 5.04
CA LYS A 48 -13.47 1.45 4.15
C LYS A 48 -12.93 2.18 2.92
N GLY A 49 -13.43 1.81 1.74
CA GLY A 49 -13.08 2.41 0.46
C GLY A 49 -11.68 2.05 -0.05
N SER A 50 -11.03 1.04 0.52
CA SER A 50 -9.70 0.60 0.07
C SER A 50 -9.76 -0.57 -0.94
N VAL A 51 -10.96 -0.89 -1.45
CA VAL A 51 -11.10 -1.97 -2.44
C VAL A 51 -10.71 -1.42 -3.79
N GLU A 52 -9.71 -2.04 -4.39
CA GLU A 52 -9.29 -1.79 -5.77
C GLU A 52 -9.44 -3.09 -6.57
N ILE A 53 -9.94 -3.01 -7.80
CA ILE A 53 -10.07 -4.18 -8.67
C ILE A 53 -8.97 -4.18 -9.71
N GLU A 54 -8.10 -5.19 -9.62
CA GLU A 54 -7.05 -5.46 -10.60
C GLU A 54 -7.50 -6.51 -11.64
N ASP A 55 -7.00 -6.36 -12.87
CA ASP A 55 -7.24 -7.27 -14.01
C ASP A 55 -8.73 -7.64 -14.24
N PRO A 56 -9.64 -6.64 -14.37
CA PRO A 56 -11.04 -6.93 -14.60
C PRO A 56 -11.22 -7.67 -15.93
N LYS A 57 -12.09 -8.68 -15.94
CA LYS A 57 -12.41 -9.46 -17.12
C LYS A 57 -13.90 -9.77 -17.14
N THR A 58 -14.53 -9.51 -18.27
CA THR A 58 -15.92 -9.86 -18.50
C THR A 58 -16.04 -11.31 -18.99
N PHE A 59 -17.00 -12.04 -18.45
CA PHE A 59 -17.43 -13.37 -18.82
C PHE A 59 -18.92 -13.32 -19.18
N THR A 60 -19.34 -14.16 -20.12
CA THR A 60 -20.76 -14.31 -20.47
C THR A 60 -21.26 -15.61 -19.86
N GLY A 61 -22.28 -15.52 -19.00
CA GLY A 61 -22.93 -16.68 -18.40
C GLY A 61 -23.78 -17.45 -19.41
N GLU A 62 -24.18 -18.68 -19.06
CA GLU A 62 -24.98 -19.58 -19.93
C GLU A 62 -26.32 -18.96 -20.39
N LYS A 63 -26.86 -18.03 -19.59
CA LYS A 63 -28.12 -17.32 -19.87
C LYS A 63 -27.94 -16.01 -20.64
N GLY A 64 -26.71 -15.67 -21.04
CA GLY A 64 -26.37 -14.38 -21.66
C GLY A 64 -26.07 -13.26 -20.67
N GLU A 65 -26.08 -13.56 -19.36
CA GLU A 65 -25.79 -12.61 -18.29
C GLU A 65 -24.31 -12.16 -18.33
N GLU A 66 -24.06 -10.86 -18.16
CA GLU A 66 -22.70 -10.30 -18.15
C GLU A 66 -22.11 -10.31 -16.74
N ILE A 67 -21.01 -11.06 -16.58
CA ILE A 67 -20.34 -11.31 -15.30
C ILE A 67 -18.95 -10.68 -15.34
N ILE A 68 -18.66 -9.76 -14.43
CA ILE A 68 -17.35 -9.13 -14.30
C ILE A 68 -16.59 -9.87 -13.20
N GLY A 69 -15.48 -10.53 -13.56
CA GLY A 69 -14.52 -11.10 -12.62
C GLY A 69 -13.32 -10.17 -12.45
N GLY A 70 -12.81 -10.07 -11.23
CA GLY A 70 -11.65 -9.23 -10.94
C GLY A 70 -10.93 -9.65 -9.66
N ILE A 71 -9.67 -9.26 -9.54
CA ILE A 71 -8.90 -9.45 -8.31
C ILE A 71 -9.16 -8.23 -7.42
N ALA A 72 -9.97 -8.42 -6.38
CA ALA A 72 -10.15 -7.41 -5.35
C ALA A 72 -8.92 -7.37 -4.43
N VAL A 73 -8.31 -6.20 -4.35
CA VAL A 73 -7.25 -5.86 -3.40
C VAL A 73 -7.89 -5.23 -2.18
N ILE A 74 -7.80 -5.89 -1.03
CA ILE A 74 -8.45 -5.52 0.22
C ILE A 74 -7.42 -5.05 1.24
N GLU A 75 -7.54 -3.78 1.58
CA GLU A 75 -6.99 -3.06 2.73
C GLU A 75 -7.49 -3.56 4.10
N THR A 76 -6.70 -4.25 4.92
CA THR A 76 -7.06 -4.50 6.34
C THR A 76 -6.08 -3.81 7.28
N VAL A 77 -6.60 -3.23 8.37
CA VAL A 77 -5.80 -2.51 9.37
C VAL A 77 -6.06 -3.12 10.73
N ARG A 78 -5.09 -3.88 11.24
CA ARG A 78 -5.12 -4.42 12.60
C ARG A 78 -4.38 -3.49 13.56
N ASP A 79 -5.03 -3.15 14.67
CA ASP A 79 -4.50 -2.30 15.75
C ASP A 79 -3.96 -0.92 15.31
N GLY A 80 -4.43 -0.41 14.15
CA GLY A 80 -4.06 0.91 13.63
C GLY A 80 -2.66 1.01 12.98
N ILE A 81 -1.80 0.00 13.15
CA ILE A 81 -0.40 0.02 12.67
C ILE A 81 -0.02 -1.15 11.77
N PHE A 82 -0.80 -2.23 11.76
CA PHE A 82 -0.55 -3.39 10.90
C PHE A 82 -1.48 -3.35 9.70
N ILE A 83 -0.99 -2.75 8.62
CA ILE A 83 -1.69 -2.76 7.33
C ILE A 83 -1.36 -4.06 6.61
N THR A 84 -2.40 -4.81 6.24
CA THR A 84 -2.28 -6.05 5.48
C THR A 84 -3.11 -5.95 4.22
N ILE A 85 -2.47 -6.18 3.09
CA ILE A 85 -3.10 -6.18 1.77
C ILE A 85 -3.41 -7.63 1.43
N LYS A 86 -4.70 -7.95 1.29
CA LYS A 86 -5.19 -9.26 0.86
C LYS A 86 -5.67 -9.17 -0.58
N ARG A 87 -5.40 -10.19 -1.39
CA ARG A 87 -5.85 -10.27 -2.78
C ARG A 87 -6.81 -11.44 -2.90
N GLU A 88 -8.02 -11.18 -3.35
CA GLU A 88 -9.08 -12.18 -3.50
C GLU A 88 -9.75 -12.03 -4.86
N ILE A 89 -10.09 -13.14 -5.50
CA ILE A 89 -10.87 -13.09 -6.74
C ILE A 89 -12.34 -13.06 -6.37
N HIS A 90 -13.06 -12.09 -6.93
CA HIS A 90 -14.51 -11.95 -6.79
C HIS A 90 -15.16 -11.85 -8.16
N PHE A 91 -16.43 -12.24 -8.23
CA PHE A 91 -17.23 -12.21 -9.46
C PHE A 91 -18.52 -11.46 -9.19
N TYR A 92 -18.88 -10.54 -10.08
CA TYR A 92 -20.06 -9.70 -9.96
C TYR A 92 -20.95 -9.85 -11.18
N ASN A 93 -22.23 -10.11 -10.96
CA ASN A 93 -23.21 -10.16 -12.03
C ASN A 93 -23.83 -8.77 -12.22
N THR A 94 -23.69 -8.22 -13.43
CA THR A 94 -24.17 -6.86 -13.73
C THR A 94 -25.69 -6.76 -13.83
N GLU A 95 -26.37 -7.86 -14.19
CA GLU A 95 -27.84 -7.89 -14.31
C GLU A 95 -28.52 -8.04 -12.96
N SER A 96 -28.07 -9.00 -12.14
CA SER A 96 -28.64 -9.21 -10.79
C SER A 96 -28.13 -8.18 -9.77
N LYS A 97 -27.02 -7.48 -10.07
CA LYS A 97 -26.32 -6.55 -9.19
C LYS A 97 -25.85 -7.18 -7.88
N GLU A 98 -25.53 -8.47 -7.93
CA GLU A 98 -25.11 -9.25 -6.78
C GLU A 98 -23.74 -9.87 -7.02
N MET A 99 -22.99 -10.03 -5.93
CA MET A 99 -21.75 -10.82 -5.92
C MET A 99 -22.10 -12.30 -6.08
N LEU A 100 -21.43 -12.96 -7.02
CA LEU A 100 -21.59 -14.39 -7.25
C LEU A 100 -20.70 -15.17 -6.29
N THR A 101 -21.26 -16.24 -5.73
CA THR A 101 -20.44 -17.19 -4.98
C THR A 101 -19.47 -17.91 -5.92
N ASN A 102 -18.33 -18.37 -5.39
CA ASN A 102 -17.37 -19.17 -6.17
C ASN A 102 -18.02 -20.40 -6.83
N ALA A 103 -19.07 -20.96 -6.22
CA ALA A 103 -19.81 -22.11 -6.76
C ALA A 103 -20.67 -21.74 -7.98
N ASP A 104 -21.21 -20.52 -8.03
CA ASP A 104 -22.00 -20.03 -9.15
C ASP A 104 -21.13 -19.48 -10.27
N ALA A 105 -20.03 -18.81 -9.92
CA ALA A 105 -19.03 -18.36 -10.88
C ALA A 105 -18.31 -19.54 -11.59
N ALA A 106 -18.09 -20.67 -10.90
CA ALA A 106 -17.47 -21.86 -11.49
C ALA A 106 -18.28 -22.53 -12.61
N LYS A 107 -19.58 -22.21 -12.73
CA LYS A 107 -20.46 -22.71 -13.80
C LYS A 107 -20.28 -21.95 -15.12
N VAL A 108 -19.54 -20.84 -15.10
CA VAL A 108 -19.32 -19.97 -16.26
C VAL A 108 -18.05 -20.38 -16.98
N ASP A 109 -18.15 -20.55 -18.30
CA ASP A 109 -17.01 -20.92 -19.13
C ASP A 109 -15.90 -19.85 -19.08
N GLY A 110 -14.66 -20.31 -18.85
CA GLY A 110 -13.47 -19.46 -18.76
C GLY A 110 -13.16 -18.90 -17.36
N VAL A 111 -14.08 -19.00 -16.39
CA VAL A 111 -13.82 -18.56 -15.00
C VAL A 111 -12.76 -19.43 -14.33
N LYS A 112 -12.81 -20.75 -14.52
CA LYS A 112 -11.83 -21.68 -13.94
C LYS A 112 -10.41 -21.40 -14.42
N GLU A 113 -10.25 -21.12 -15.71
CA GLU A 113 -8.94 -20.78 -16.31
C GLU A 113 -8.42 -19.43 -15.78
N TYR A 114 -9.31 -18.47 -15.54
CA TYR A 114 -8.95 -17.20 -14.91
C TYR A 114 -8.48 -17.37 -13.46
N ILE A 115 -9.16 -18.20 -12.67
CA ILE A 115 -8.76 -18.52 -11.30
C ILE A 115 -7.40 -19.23 -11.29
N ASP A 116 -7.21 -20.24 -12.14
CA ASP A 116 -5.96 -21.00 -12.20
C ASP A 116 -4.78 -20.10 -12.60
N LYS A 117 -4.97 -19.22 -13.59
CA LYS A 117 -3.95 -18.26 -14.04
C LYS A 117 -3.56 -17.26 -12.95
N ASN A 118 -4.51 -16.82 -12.14
CA ASN A 118 -4.31 -15.79 -11.11
C ASN A 118 -4.11 -16.35 -9.69
N SER A 119 -4.15 -17.68 -9.51
CA SER A 119 -3.98 -18.36 -8.23
C SER A 119 -2.69 -17.98 -7.50
N ASN A 120 -1.58 -17.84 -8.23
CA ASN A 120 -0.29 -17.42 -7.68
C ASN A 120 -0.24 -15.96 -7.22
N ASN A 121 -1.18 -15.11 -7.69
CA ASN A 121 -1.27 -13.69 -7.36
C ASN A 121 -2.15 -13.39 -6.14
N LEU A 122 -2.82 -14.39 -5.56
CA LEU A 122 -3.69 -14.28 -4.38
C LEU A 122 -2.93 -14.10 -3.04
N GLN A 123 -1.68 -13.65 -3.09
CA GLN A 123 -0.83 -13.58 -1.91
C GLN A 123 -1.27 -12.44 -0.99
N GLN A 124 -1.25 -12.73 0.31
CA GLN A 124 -1.40 -11.74 1.37
C GLN A 124 -0.03 -11.08 1.64
N LYS A 125 0.03 -9.76 1.56
CA LYS A 125 1.25 -8.97 1.84
C LYS A 125 1.04 -8.12 3.08
N VAL A 126 1.94 -8.25 4.04
CA VAL A 126 1.99 -7.37 5.21
C VAL A 126 2.87 -6.17 4.87
N VAL A 127 2.38 -4.97 5.18
CA VAL A 127 3.09 -3.72 4.92
C VAL A 127 4.00 -3.42 6.12
N TYR A 128 5.28 -3.78 5.98
CA TYR A 128 6.24 -3.73 7.10
C TYR A 128 6.91 -2.37 7.37
N TRP A 129 6.75 -1.38 6.49
CA TRP A 129 7.48 -0.11 6.65
C TRP A 129 7.06 0.64 7.93
N LEU A 130 5.78 0.58 8.30
CA LEU A 130 5.24 1.24 9.49
C LEU A 130 5.79 0.65 10.80
N PRO A 131 5.68 -0.69 11.05
CA PRO A 131 6.29 -1.29 12.24
C PRO A 131 7.83 -1.19 12.24
N MET A 132 8.48 -1.22 11.07
CA MET A 132 9.93 -1.03 10.98
C MET A 132 10.34 0.38 11.41
N LEU A 133 9.61 1.42 11.01
CA LEU A 133 9.86 2.80 11.44
C LEU A 133 9.74 2.95 12.96
N LEU A 134 8.71 2.36 13.57
CA LEU A 134 8.54 2.35 15.03
C LEU A 134 9.72 1.70 15.75
N MET A 135 10.21 0.56 15.25
CA MET A 135 11.39 -0.11 15.82
C MET A 135 12.66 0.74 15.70
N ILE A 136 12.85 1.43 14.58
CA ILE A 136 13.98 2.36 14.38
C ILE A 136 13.87 3.52 15.38
N LEU A 137 12.70 4.12 15.55
CA LEU A 137 12.48 5.21 16.50
C LEU A 137 12.80 4.79 17.94
N LEU A 138 12.37 3.58 18.33
CA LEU A 138 12.61 3.01 19.66
C LEU A 138 14.10 2.89 19.98
N ILE A 139 14.94 2.61 18.98
CA ILE A 139 16.40 2.49 19.15
C ILE A 139 17.08 3.84 19.00
N ALA A 140 16.65 4.65 18.03
CA ALA A 140 17.25 5.94 17.71
C ALA A 140 17.09 6.95 18.85
N VAL A 141 15.93 6.99 19.51
CA VAL A 141 15.69 7.96 20.60
C VAL A 141 16.63 7.74 21.79
N PRO A 142 16.76 6.54 22.38
CA PRO A 142 17.74 6.27 23.43
C PRO A 142 19.17 6.52 22.97
N ALA A 143 19.52 6.14 21.74
CA ALA A 143 20.87 6.35 21.21
C ALA A 143 21.22 7.85 21.12
N ILE A 144 20.29 8.70 20.66
CA ILE A 144 20.46 10.15 20.62
C ILE A 144 20.60 10.74 22.03
N VAL A 145 19.78 10.27 22.98
CA VAL A 145 19.90 10.70 24.38
C VAL A 145 21.29 10.34 24.94
N LEU A 146 21.74 9.10 24.75
CA LEU A 146 23.05 8.64 25.22
C LEU A 146 24.23 9.35 24.53
N TYR A 147 24.13 9.67 23.24
CA TYR A 147 25.27 10.19 22.47
C TYR A 147 25.33 11.73 22.40
N VAL A 148 24.18 12.41 22.47
CA VAL A 148 24.12 13.89 22.34
C VAL A 148 23.77 14.55 23.67
N VAL A 149 22.80 14.00 24.40
CA VAL A 149 22.26 14.65 25.60
C VAL A 149 23.12 14.35 26.83
N VAL A 150 23.50 13.09 27.06
CA VAL A 150 24.35 12.70 28.20
C VAL A 150 25.70 13.42 28.18
N PRO A 151 26.45 13.49 27.07
CA PRO A 151 27.71 14.21 27.06
C PRO A 151 27.54 15.71 27.27
N ARG A 152 26.43 16.33 26.84
CA ARG A 152 26.15 17.75 27.13
C ARG A 152 25.79 18.00 28.59
N LEU A 153 24.99 17.12 29.21
CA LEU A 153 24.56 17.26 30.60
C LEU A 153 25.67 16.93 31.60
N TYR A 154 26.57 16.01 31.23
CA TYR A 154 27.69 15.57 32.07
C TYR A 154 29.05 16.08 31.59
N SER A 155 29.08 17.03 30.63
CA SER A 155 30.31 17.73 30.26
C SER A 155 30.78 18.60 31.43
N THR A 156 31.70 18.07 32.21
CA THR A 156 32.40 18.83 33.25
C THR A 156 33.41 19.84 32.67
N SER A 157 33.56 19.93 31.34
CA SER A 157 34.48 20.88 30.71
C SER A 157 33.98 22.32 30.69
N GLU A 158 32.66 22.56 30.76
CA GLU A 158 32.11 23.92 30.95
C GLU A 158 32.08 24.35 32.42
N TYR A 159 32.00 23.39 33.36
CA TYR A 159 31.98 23.70 34.80
C TYR A 159 33.37 23.95 35.41
N MET A 160 34.46 23.60 34.73
CA MET A 160 35.83 23.79 35.23
C MET A 160 36.52 25.08 34.76
N ASN A 161 35.82 26.04 34.13
CA ASN A 161 36.47 27.26 33.61
C ASN A 161 35.92 28.60 34.13
N PRO A 162 35.67 28.76 35.45
CA PRO A 162 35.80 30.10 36.04
C PRO A 162 36.76 30.17 37.24
N ILE A 163 37.26 29.03 37.73
CA ILE A 163 38.15 28.99 38.91
C ILE A 163 39.63 29.13 38.51
N TYR A 164 40.01 28.69 37.29
CA TYR A 164 41.41 28.75 36.83
C TYR A 164 41.77 29.99 36.01
N GLU A 165 40.79 30.77 35.51
CA GLU A 165 41.06 32.02 34.79
C GLU A 165 41.31 33.23 35.71
N ARG A 166 41.17 33.07 37.04
CA ARG A 166 41.28 34.17 38.01
C ARG A 166 42.48 34.05 38.96
N ASN A 167 43.56 33.39 38.53
CA ASN A 167 44.84 33.39 39.25
C ASN A 167 45.98 33.96 38.39
N ASP A 168 45.71 35.11 37.76
CA ASP A 168 46.77 36.01 37.30
C ASP A 168 47.11 36.96 38.45
N ASN A 169 47.82 36.44 39.45
CA ASN A 169 48.36 37.24 40.55
C ASN A 169 49.73 37.79 40.11
N PRO A 170 49.90 39.09 39.83
CA PRO A 170 51.22 39.66 39.61
C PRO A 170 51.98 39.64 40.94
N ARG A 171 53.14 38.98 40.96
CA ARG A 171 54.17 39.18 42.00
C ARG A 171 54.79 40.56 41.88
#